data_AF-A0A120G9D1-F1
#
_entry.id   AF-A0A120G9D1-F1
#
_cell.length_a   1.000
_cell.length_b   1.000
_cell.length_c   1.000
_cell.angle_alpha   90.00
_cell.angle_beta   90.00
_cell.angle_gamma   90.00
#
_symmetry.space_group_name_H-M   'P 1'
#
loop_
_entity.id
_entity.type
_entity.pdbx_description
1 polymer ?
#
loop_
_entity_poly.entity_id
_entity_poly.type
_entity_poly.pdbx_seq_one_letter_code
_entity_poly.pdbx_strand_id
1 'polypeptide(L)' 'MEKYTPHYDLALIKAQVIRLGHRAFTATARESARQLELSIGQMRLAVCALETRMLYKSMTTYADHRI' A
#
# COMPACT_ATOMS: atom_id res chain seq x y z
N MET A 1 -1.41 15.31 -9.53
CA MET A 1 -2.57 15.04 -10.43
C MET A 1 -3.25 13.76 -9.96
N GLU A 2 -4.59 13.68 -10.02
CA GLU A 2 -5.36 12.60 -9.38
C GLU A 2 -6.24 11.83 -10.37
N LYS A 3 -6.42 10.53 -10.13
CA LYS A 3 -7.33 9.63 -10.86
C LYS A 3 -8.12 8.78 -9.87
N TYR A 4 -9.36 8.42 -10.22
CA TYR A 4 -10.23 7.54 -9.41
C TYR A 4 -10.23 6.08 -9.87
N THR A 5 -9.28 5.72 -10.72
CA THR A 5 -8.99 4.34 -11.12
C THR A 5 -7.61 3.95 -10.59
N PRO A 6 -7.42 2.71 -10.11
CA PRO A 6 -6.13 2.30 -9.57
C PRO A 6 -5.11 2.19 -10.71
N HIS A 7 -3.85 2.58 -10.44
CA HIS A 7 -2.79 2.44 -11.43
C HIS A 7 -2.32 0.98 -11.60
N TYR A 8 -2.35 0.20 -10.52
CA TYR A 8 -2.01 -1.22 -10.51
C TYR A 8 -3.21 -2.07 -10.08
N ASP A 9 -3.26 -3.30 -10.60
CA ASP A 9 -4.23 -4.31 -10.15
C ASP A 9 -4.02 -4.64 -8.66
N LEU A 10 -5.10 -4.63 -7.89
CA LEU A 10 -5.08 -4.93 -6.46
C LEU A 10 -4.57 -6.36 -6.17
N ALA A 11 -4.90 -7.34 -7.01
CA ALA A 11 -4.41 -8.71 -6.87
C ALA A 11 -2.87 -8.77 -7.02
N LEU A 12 -2.33 -8.00 -7.96
CA LEU A 12 -0.88 -7.88 -8.15
C LEU A 12 -0.21 -7.25 -6.93
N ILE A 13 -0.79 -6.18 -6.38
CA ILE A 13 -0.29 -5.53 -5.16
C ILE A 13 -0.28 -6.51 -3.99
N LYS A 14 -1.37 -7.25 -3.77
CA LYS A 14 -1.45 -8.27 -2.71
C LYS A 14 -0.35 -9.33 -2.85
N ALA A 15 -0.15 -9.84 -4.05
CA ALA A 15 0.91 -10.82 -4.32
C ALA A 15 2.31 -10.27 -4.01
N GLN A 16 2.60 -9.00 -4.37
CA GLN A 16 3.88 -8.38 -4.07
C GLN A 16 4.09 -8.13 -2.57
N VAL A 17 3.07 -7.71 -1.83
CA VAL A 17 3.16 -7.51 -0.38
C VAL A 17 3.37 -8.84 0.35
N ILE A 18 2.73 -9.92 -0.11
CA ILE A 18 2.98 -11.26 0.42
C ILE A 18 4.44 -11.66 0.21
N ARG A 19 4.97 -11.47 -1.01
CA ARG A 19 6.34 -11.83 -1.40
C ARG A 19 7.42 -11.02 -0.69
N LEU A 20 7.24 -9.71 -0.57
CA LEU A 20 8.25 -8.79 -0.02
C LEU A 20 8.25 -8.74 1.51
N GLY A 21 7.13 -9.07 2.16
CA GLY A 21 7.01 -9.02 3.62
C GLY A 21 7.29 -7.61 4.15
N HIS A 22 8.18 -7.49 5.15
CA HIS A 22 8.52 -6.18 5.73
C HIS A 22 9.14 -5.20 4.71
N ARG A 23 9.77 -5.70 3.63
CA ARG A 23 10.38 -4.86 2.58
C ARG A 23 9.36 -4.17 1.69
N ALA A 24 8.07 -4.54 1.78
CA ALA A 24 6.99 -3.85 1.11
C ALA A 24 6.69 -2.46 1.71
N PHE A 25 7.21 -2.18 2.91
CA PHE A 25 6.89 -0.98 3.67
C PHE A 25 8.14 -0.15 3.92
N THR A 26 8.01 1.18 3.81
CA THR A 26 9.09 2.11 4.16
C THR A 26 9.41 2.02 5.66
N ALA A 27 10.58 2.51 6.07
CA ALA A 27 10.95 2.57 7.48
C ALA A 27 9.93 3.40 8.30
N THR A 28 9.50 4.54 7.75
CA THR A 28 8.51 5.42 8.38
C THR A 28 7.15 4.75 8.54
N ALA A 29 6.66 4.02 7.53
CA ALA A 29 5.39 3.29 7.63
C ALA A 29 5.43 2.19 8.71
N ARG A 30 6.57 1.50 8.87
CA ARG A 30 6.75 0.49 9.92
C ARG A 30 6.77 1.11 11.31
N GLU A 31 7.38 2.28 11.46
CA GLU A 31 7.38 3.01 12.73
C GLU A 31 5.98 3.50 13.11
N SER A 32 5.22 4.07 12.15
CA SER A 32 3.82 4.44 12.39
C SER A 32 2.95 3.23 12.75
N ALA A 33 3.16 2.07 12.10
CA ALA A 33 2.46 0.84 12.46
C ALA A 33 2.78 0.38 13.89
N ARG A 34 4.04 0.51 14.33
CA ARG A 34 4.46 0.20 15.70
C ARG A 34 3.75 1.08 16.73
N GLN A 35 3.54 2.37 16.42
CA GLN A 35 2.78 3.30 17.28
C GLN A 35 1.29 2.92 17.38
N LEU A 36 0.75 2.22 16.37
CA LEU A 36 -0.60 1.67 16.36
C LEU A 36 -0.66 0.23 16.89
N GLU A 37 0.43 -0.27 17.48
CA GLU A 37 0.55 -1.66 17.96
C GLU A 37 0.30 -2.72 16.87
N LEU A 38 0.56 -2.37 15.61
CA LEU A 38 0.44 -3.27 14.47
C LEU A 38 1.78 -3.96 14.18
N SER A 39 1.76 -5.29 14.20
CA SER A 39 2.83 -6.12 13.68
C SER A 39 2.92 -6.05 12.15
N ILE A 40 4.09 -6.39 11.59
CA ILE A 40 4.24 -6.55 10.13
C ILE A 40 3.23 -7.56 9.55
N GLY A 41 2.89 -8.60 10.31
CA GLY A 41 1.85 -9.55 9.94
C GLY A 41 0.49 -8.89 9.77
N GLN A 42 0.08 -8.06 10.74
CA GLN A 42 -1.17 -7.31 10.68
C GLN A 42 -1.17 -6.27 9.55
N MET A 43 -0.05 -5.60 9.28
CA MET A 43 0.06 -4.70 8.12
C MET A 43 -0.17 -5.44 6.80
N ARG A 44 0.41 -6.65 6.63
CA ARG A 44 0.19 -7.49 5.44
C ARG A 44 -1.27 -7.93 5.33
N LEU A 45 -1.86 -8.36 6.45
CA LEU A 45 -3.27 -8.75 6.49
C LEU A 45 -4.19 -7.59 6.10
N ALA A 46 -3.91 -6.38 6.57
CA ALA A 46 -4.67 -5.18 6.20
C ALA A 46 -4.65 -4.95 4.68
N VAL A 47 -3.48 -5.04 4.03
CA VAL A 47 -3.39 -4.94 2.56
C VAL A 47 -4.11 -6.09 1.86
N CYS A 48 -3.98 -7.32 2.39
CA CYS A 48 -4.65 -8.49 1.82
C CYS A 48 -6.18 -8.43 1.95
N ALA A 49 -6.69 -7.73 2.95
CA ALA A 49 -8.12 -7.53 3.19
C ALA A 49 -8.74 -6.40 2.33
N LEU A 50 -7.93 -5.57 1.66
CA LEU A 50 -8.44 -4.52 0.79
C LEU A 50 -9.33 -5.07 -0.33
N GLU A 51 -10.34 -4.29 -0.70
CA GLU A 51 -11.21 -4.55 -1.85
C GLU A 51 -11.19 -3.36 -2.80
N THR A 52 -11.53 -3.57 -4.07
CA THR A 52 -11.51 -2.51 -5.10
C THR A 52 -12.34 -1.28 -4.72
N ARG A 53 -13.46 -1.48 -3.99
CA ARG A 53 -14.33 -0.39 -3.51
C ARG A 53 -13.69 0.51 -2.44
N MET A 54 -12.59 0.07 -1.83
CA MET A 54 -11.85 0.85 -0.82
C MET A 54 -10.82 1.79 -1.46
N LEU A 55 -10.70 1.81 -2.79
CA LEU A 55 -9.83 2.77 -3.47
C LEU A 55 -10.33 4.20 -3.22
N TYR A 56 -9.46 5.00 -2.61
CA TYR A 56 -9.73 6.44 -2.49
C TYR A 56 -9.36 7.19 -3.77
N LYS A 57 -8.08 7.10 -4.19
CA LYS A 57 -7.55 7.67 -5.43
C LYS A 57 -6.14 7.15 -5.74
N SER A 58 -5.70 7.36 -6.98
CA SER A 58 -4.31 7.24 -7.41
C SER A 58 -3.77 8.64 -7.75
N MET A 59 -2.54 8.94 -7.33
CA MET A 59 -1.97 10.29 -7.48
C MET A 59 -0.53 10.23 -7.95
N THR A 60 -0.14 11.23 -8.73
CA THR A 60 1.26 11.54 -9.06
C THR A 60 1.62 12.94 -8.55
N THR A 61 2.92 13.22 -8.45
CA THR A 61 3.43 14.50 -7.96
C THR A 61 4.03 15.34 -9.09
N TYR A 62 4.31 16.63 -8.84
CA TYR A 62 5.06 17.44 -9.82
C TYR A 62 6.53 17.04 -9.90
N ALA A 63 7.11 16.60 -8.79
CA ALA A 63 8.51 16.18 -8.74
C ALA A 63 8.75 14.92 -9.59
N ASP A 64 7.79 14.00 -9.61
CA ASP A 64 7.76 12.88 -10.54
C ASP A 64 6.33 12.55 -10.95
N HIS A 65 6.04 12.73 -12.25
CA HIS A 65 4.73 12.50 -12.84
C HIS A 65 4.59 11.08 -13.40
N ARG A 66 5.64 10.25 -13.34
CA ARG A 66 5.65 8.87 -13.84
C ARG A 66 5.29 7.85 -12.75
N ILE A 67 5.25 8.26 -11.48
CA ILE A 67 4.91 7.46 -10.31
C ILE A 67 3.83 8.12 -9.45
#